data_AF-A0A8T5LQ50-F1
#
_entry.id   AF-A0A8T5LQ50-F1
#
_cell.length_a   1.000
_cell.length_b   1.000
_cell.length_c   1.000
_cell.angle_alpha   90.00
_cell.angle_beta   90.00
_cell.angle_gamma   90.00
#
_symmetry.space_group_name_H-M   'P 1'
#
loop_
_entity.id
_entity.type
_entity.pdbx_description
1 polymer ?
#
loop_
_entity_poly.entity_id
_entity_poly.type
_entity_poly.pdbx_seq_one_letter_code
_entity_poly.pdbx_strand_id
1 'polypeptide(L)'
;MKKNNFYLLLGMIILVSMFSLADIDTGFGCFSDQDCYDYLNGADYFCNPVSFTCFKVEENLTAQSQPSTNSFSTNVTVKSTSSKDIEDLKTKIAVLEKNIVEIKDVVSAIDLDQLSVANDFYVLQEVVNGLQEDITAVQQQLNGVSNQFGSQINSISTGLAGLQENLNSTQTELSKVEDTLSKRQALTRSLIIFFIFVAVAATGVVYYIKRKGKTISPEVVNYISDHIKQGKKFPQIKENLLKAGWAEKDIIWAYQETIKHNYRRFKKDSLKKKEFRGSEKVSSNLISISSDKTKVISIVVISILLVLGLLFLIRGITTGKAISFGKLVGGEVNGTVGEVIYTVECTPPHILTPAGDDCCLDGNSNNICDNIENLITGTEKVLDACTSNYQCSSDNYCINGHCRTLSSLYEGKGDCSKLCDIYALKISTSDGETYNLQPKKGSYTAVGALEWKILQMPSHCKGELPIVPINIITKETGKIINEEVVALKQGEKSKVLTHPNLPSVAFTLKADRIFYSCPE
;
A
#
# COMPACT_ATOMS: atom_id res chain seq x y z
N MET A 1 12.83 34.02 -30.80
CA MET A 1 13.68 33.70 -29.63
C MET A 1 15.08 34.23 -29.91
N LYS A 2 15.65 35.03 -28.99
CA LYS A 2 17.00 35.61 -29.16
C LYS A 2 18.05 34.51 -28.97
N LYS A 3 19.01 34.46 -29.90
CA LYS A 3 20.11 33.47 -30.00
C LYS A 3 20.89 33.26 -28.69
N ASN A 4 20.85 34.21 -27.77
CA ASN A 4 21.63 34.19 -26.53
C ASN A 4 21.13 33.20 -25.47
N ASN A 5 19.86 32.78 -25.49
CA ASN A 5 19.34 31.86 -24.47
C ASN A 5 19.69 30.39 -24.75
N PHE A 6 20.08 30.05 -25.98
CA PHE A 6 20.45 28.68 -26.35
C PHE A 6 21.84 28.30 -25.83
N TYR A 7 22.79 29.23 -25.89
CA TYR A 7 24.15 29.00 -25.39
C TYR A 7 24.23 28.87 -23.87
N LEU A 8 23.33 29.53 -23.14
CA LEU A 8 23.28 29.45 -21.68
C LEU A 8 22.74 28.09 -21.20
N LEU A 9 21.78 27.53 -21.93
CA LEU A 9 21.26 26.19 -21.65
C LEU A 9 22.27 25.09 -22.02
N LEU A 10 22.98 25.26 -23.14
CA LEU A 10 24.04 24.33 -23.56
C LEU A 10 25.24 24.36 -22.59
N GLY A 11 25.58 25.54 -22.07
CA GLY A 11 26.64 25.70 -21.07
C GLY A 11 26.32 25.03 -19.73
N MET A 12 25.06 25.08 -19.28
CA MET A 12 24.62 24.41 -18.05
C MET A 12 24.64 22.88 -18.18
N ILE A 13 24.34 22.33 -19.37
CA ILE A 13 24.37 20.87 -19.59
C ILE A 13 25.81 20.33 -19.58
N ILE A 14 26.77 21.10 -20.10
CA ILE A 14 28.19 20.70 -20.12
C ILE A 14 28.83 20.78 -18.72
N LEU A 15 28.38 21.70 -17.87
CA LEU A 15 28.89 21.86 -16.51
C LEU A 15 28.43 20.75 -15.55
N VAL A 16 27.26 20.15 -15.80
CA VAL A 16 26.77 19.00 -15.00
C VAL A 16 27.48 17.70 -15.38
N SER A 17 28.06 17.60 -16.58
CA SER A 17 28.78 16.39 -17.03
C SER A 17 30.24 16.26 -16.55
N MET A 18 30.77 17.23 -15.79
CA MET A 18 32.19 17.21 -15.34
C MET A 18 32.41 16.92 -13.85
N PHE A 19 31.37 16.55 -13.10
CA PHE A 19 31.55 15.96 -11.78
C PHE A 19 31.81 14.45 -11.92
N SER A 20 33.04 14.10 -12.32
CA SER A 20 33.57 12.75 -12.13
C SER A 20 33.93 12.57 -10.66
N LEU A 21 33.42 11.48 -10.07
CA LEU A 21 33.73 11.01 -8.73
C LEU A 21 35.25 10.78 -8.62
N ALA A 22 35.88 11.42 -7.63
CA ALA A 22 37.20 11.02 -7.17
C ALA A 22 37.07 9.67 -6.47
N ASP A 23 37.96 8.72 -6.80
CA ASP A 23 38.06 7.40 -6.19
C ASP A 23 38.13 7.51 -4.66
N ILE A 24 37.04 7.16 -4.00
CA ILE A 24 37.04 6.80 -2.59
C ILE A 24 37.23 5.30 -2.60
N ASP A 25 38.42 4.86 -2.19
CA ASP A 25 38.78 3.47 -1.97
C ASP A 25 37.85 2.91 -0.87
N THR A 26 36.68 2.44 -1.30
CA THR A 26 35.69 1.78 -0.47
C THR A 26 36.01 0.31 -0.62
N GLY A 27 36.62 -0.29 0.41
CA GLY A 27 36.95 -1.70 0.42
C GLY A 27 35.77 -2.56 -0.01
N PHE A 28 36.06 -3.72 -0.62
CA PHE A 28 35.03 -4.63 -1.13
C PHE A 28 34.06 -5.03 -0.03
N GLY A 29 32.77 -4.80 -0.28
CA GLY A 29 31.68 -5.14 0.63
C GLY A 29 31.56 -6.64 0.85
N CYS A 30 31.29 -7.07 2.08
CA CYS A 30 31.11 -8.48 2.44
C CYS A 30 30.03 -8.65 3.51
N PHE A 31 29.40 -9.82 3.55
CA PHE A 31 28.43 -10.21 4.59
C PHE A 31 28.90 -11.45 5.38
N SER A 32 29.81 -12.22 4.80
CA SER A 32 30.46 -13.36 5.42
C SER A 32 31.91 -13.47 4.95
N ASP A 33 32.73 -14.23 5.69
CA ASP A 33 34.11 -14.52 5.29
C ASP A 33 34.17 -15.25 3.93
N GLN A 34 33.12 -16.00 3.58
CA GLN A 34 33.00 -16.68 2.29
C GLN A 34 32.92 -15.69 1.12
N ASP A 35 32.24 -14.55 1.29
CA ASP A 35 32.17 -13.52 0.25
C ASP A 35 33.56 -12.94 -0.05
N CYS A 36 34.36 -12.73 0.99
CA CYS A 36 35.74 -12.27 0.83
C CYS A 36 36.62 -13.31 0.17
N TYR A 37 36.43 -14.58 0.50
CA TYR A 37 37.17 -15.69 -0.09
C TYR A 37 36.88 -15.82 -1.60
N ASP A 38 35.60 -15.80 -1.98
CA ASP A 38 35.15 -16.00 -3.36
C ASP A 38 35.56 -14.83 -4.28
N TYR A 39 35.54 -13.59 -3.76
CA TYR A 39 35.85 -12.39 -4.55
C TYR A 39 37.34 -12.05 -4.62
N LEU A 40 38.11 -12.30 -3.56
CA LEU A 40 39.52 -11.90 -3.47
C LEU A 40 40.49 -13.08 -3.67
N ASN A 41 39.96 -14.29 -3.92
CA ASN A 41 40.72 -15.46 -4.35
C ASN A 41 41.87 -15.84 -3.38
N GLY A 42 41.64 -15.76 -2.07
CA GLY A 42 42.67 -16.04 -1.07
C GLY A 42 42.11 -16.32 0.32
N ALA A 43 42.74 -17.29 1.02
CA ALA A 43 42.34 -17.79 2.33
C ALA A 43 42.58 -16.82 3.51
N ASP A 44 43.07 -15.61 3.23
CA ASP A 44 43.57 -14.69 4.27
C ASP A 44 42.72 -13.41 4.42
N TYR A 45 41.57 -13.36 3.76
CA TYR A 45 40.64 -12.22 3.83
C TYR A 45 39.41 -12.58 4.65
N PHE A 46 39.10 -11.71 5.61
CA PHE A 46 37.96 -11.87 6.51
C PHE A 46 37.04 -10.67 6.38
N CYS A 47 35.76 -10.91 6.63
CA CYS A 47 34.76 -9.87 6.63
C CYS A 47 34.76 -9.17 8.00
N ASN A 48 35.02 -7.86 8.03
CA ASN A 48 34.86 -7.11 9.27
C ASN A 48 33.36 -6.90 9.53
N PRO A 49 32.78 -7.44 10.60
CA PRO A 49 31.34 -7.35 10.86
C PRO A 49 30.88 -5.93 11.21
N VAL A 50 31.81 -5.01 11.50
CA VAL A 50 31.52 -3.62 11.85
C VAL A 50 31.55 -2.72 10.62
N SER A 51 32.52 -2.92 9.71
CA SER A 51 32.66 -2.08 8.50
C SER A 51 32.08 -2.72 7.24
N PHE A 52 31.71 -3.99 7.28
CA PHE A 52 31.25 -4.78 6.12
C PHE A 52 32.24 -4.74 4.95
N THR A 53 33.54 -4.68 5.25
CA THR A 53 34.60 -4.65 4.23
C THR A 53 35.59 -5.78 4.45
N CYS A 54 36.03 -6.42 3.37
CA CYS A 54 37.09 -7.42 3.44
C CYS A 54 38.41 -6.78 3.85
N PHE A 55 39.10 -7.38 4.83
CA PHE A 55 40.45 -6.98 5.22
C PHE A 55 41.35 -8.20 5.28
N LYS A 56 42.64 -8.00 4.99
CA LYS A 56 43.65 -9.06 5.07
C LYS A 56 44.22 -9.10 6.47
N VAL A 57 44.28 -10.28 7.08
CA VAL A 57 45.02 -10.44 8.34
C VAL A 57 46.51 -10.50 8.00
N GLU A 58 47.24 -9.42 8.27
CA GLU A 58 48.70 -9.47 8.19
C GLU A 58 49.23 -10.32 9.35
N GLU A 59 49.85 -11.47 9.04
CA GLU A 59 50.59 -12.30 9.98
C GLU A 59 51.78 -11.51 10.56
N ASN A 60 51.52 -10.69 11.57
CA ASN A 60 52.57 -10.05 12.36
C ASN A 60 52.23 -9.99 13.85
N LEU A 61 51.57 -11.03 14.36
CA LEU A 61 51.45 -11.29 15.78
C LEU A 61 52.15 -12.62 16.11
N THR A 62 53.47 -12.54 16.23
CA THR A 62 54.23 -13.53 16.99
C THR A 62 53.71 -13.50 18.43
N ALA A 63 52.95 -14.52 18.80
CA ALA A 63 52.55 -14.79 20.17
C ALA A 63 53.80 -15.04 21.03
N GLN A 64 54.29 -14.02 21.72
CA GLN A 64 55.14 -14.19 22.91
C GLN A 64 54.25 -14.35 24.13
N SER A 65 53.85 -15.60 24.39
CA SER A 65 53.46 -16.03 25.73
C SER A 65 54.73 -16.12 26.60
N GLN A 66 55.02 -15.06 27.37
CA GLN A 66 55.90 -15.14 28.54
C GLN A 66 55.08 -14.92 29.81
N PRO A 67 55.24 -15.75 30.86
CA PRO A 67 54.78 -15.42 32.19
C PRO A 67 55.75 -14.41 32.79
N SER A 68 55.38 -13.13 32.81
CA SER A 68 56.15 -12.09 33.48
C SER A 68 55.80 -12.05 34.96
N THR A 69 56.52 -12.84 35.75
CA THR A 69 56.80 -12.51 37.15
C THR A 69 57.70 -11.26 37.19
N ASN A 70 57.08 -10.08 37.12
CA ASN A 70 57.75 -8.83 37.43
C ASN A 70 57.47 -8.43 38.88
N SER A 71 58.39 -8.83 39.75
CA SER A 71 58.62 -8.25 41.06
C SER A 71 58.99 -6.77 40.88
N PHE A 72 58.02 -5.87 41.04
CA PHE A 72 58.26 -4.45 41.28
C PHE A 72 58.44 -4.23 42.78
N SER A 73 59.69 -4.32 43.24
CA SER A 73 60.08 -3.88 44.58
C SER A 73 60.31 -2.37 44.54
N THR A 74 59.23 -1.59 44.63
CA THR A 74 59.31 -0.20 45.07
C THR A 74 59.36 -0.20 46.59
N ASN A 75 60.51 0.17 47.15
CA ASN A 75 60.63 0.57 48.55
C ASN A 75 59.76 1.81 48.78
N VAL A 76 58.49 1.59 49.10
CA VAL A 76 57.59 2.62 49.62
C VAL A 76 57.99 2.82 51.07
N THR A 77 58.70 3.91 51.35
CA THR A 77 58.85 4.43 52.70
C THR A 77 57.46 4.74 53.24
N VAL A 78 56.93 3.84 54.06
CA VAL A 78 55.65 3.97 54.75
C VAL A 78 55.76 5.13 55.73
N LYS A 79 55.41 6.33 55.27
CA LYS A 79 54.97 7.40 56.16
C LYS A 79 53.65 6.91 56.74
N SER A 80 53.64 6.59 58.03
CA SER A 80 52.52 5.97 58.75
C SER A 80 51.20 6.70 58.47
N THR A 81 50.47 6.21 57.47
CA THR A 81 49.08 6.59 57.20
C THR A 81 48.29 6.16 58.42
N SER A 82 47.48 7.07 58.96
CA SER A 82 46.73 6.77 60.17
C SER A 82 45.76 5.63 59.87
N SER A 83 45.45 4.78 60.86
CA SER A 83 44.49 3.66 60.71
C SER A 83 43.15 4.10 60.10
N LYS A 84 42.80 5.38 60.20
CA LYS A 84 41.59 5.98 59.64
C LYS A 84 41.62 6.12 58.12
N ASP A 85 42.78 6.41 57.54
CA ASP A 85 42.95 6.59 56.09
C ASP A 85 42.83 5.24 55.36
N ILE A 86 43.28 4.15 55.99
CA ILE A 86 43.14 2.79 55.45
C ILE A 86 41.67 2.37 55.40
N GLU A 87 40.88 2.69 56.42
CA GLU A 87 39.43 2.38 56.43
C GLU A 87 38.65 3.23 55.42
N ASP A 88 39.02 4.50 55.22
CA ASP A 88 38.43 5.34 54.15
C ASP A 88 38.75 4.78 52.74
N LEU A 89 39.99 4.33 52.52
CA LEU A 89 40.41 3.68 51.28
C LEU A 89 39.64 2.37 51.03
N LYS A 90 39.46 1.52 52.05
CA LYS A 90 38.64 0.30 51.92
C LYS A 90 37.20 0.62 51.53
N THR A 91 36.61 1.64 52.14
CA THR A 91 35.24 2.08 51.82
C THR A 91 35.14 2.56 50.38
N LYS A 92 36.11 3.36 49.91
CA LYS A 92 36.17 3.82 48.52
C LYS A 92 36.35 2.68 47.52
N ILE A 93 37.18 1.68 47.84
CA ILE A 93 37.37 0.48 47.02
C ILE A 93 36.06 -0.29 46.90
N ALA A 94 35.35 -0.53 48.01
CA ALA A 94 34.07 -1.23 47.98
C ALA A 94 33.00 -0.50 47.14
N VAL A 95 32.97 0.85 47.19
CA VAL A 95 32.09 1.65 46.32
C VAL A 95 32.50 1.53 44.86
N LEU A 96 33.80 1.55 44.55
CA LEU A 96 34.30 1.37 43.18
C LEU A 96 33.91 0.00 42.62
N GLU A 97 34.10 -1.07 43.41
CA GLU A 97 33.73 -2.43 43.04
C GLU A 97 32.24 -2.54 42.72
N LYS A 98 31.38 -1.91 43.54
CA LYS A 98 29.94 -1.83 43.28
C LYS A 98 29.63 -1.13 41.96
N ASN A 99 30.23 0.04 41.72
CA ASN A 99 30.03 0.81 40.49
C ASN A 99 30.51 0.03 39.25
N ILE A 100 31.59 -0.74 39.36
CA ILE A 100 32.09 -1.59 38.26
C ILE A 100 31.08 -2.68 37.90
N VAL A 101 30.42 -3.29 38.90
CA VAL A 101 29.36 -4.27 38.66
C VAL A 101 28.15 -3.60 37.99
N GLU A 102 27.70 -2.45 38.48
CA GLU A 102 26.59 -1.70 37.87
C GLU A 102 26.88 -1.30 36.41
N ILE A 103 28.10 -0.86 36.11
CA ILE A 103 28.52 -0.54 34.74
C ILE A 103 28.52 -1.80 33.86
N LYS A 104 28.98 -2.94 34.38
CA LYS A 104 28.99 -4.20 33.65
C LYS A 104 27.57 -4.63 33.24
N ASP A 105 26.61 -4.48 34.15
CA ASP A 105 25.21 -4.81 33.88
C ASP A 105 24.61 -3.87 32.81
N VAL A 106 24.93 -2.58 32.86
CA VAL A 106 24.51 -1.61 31.83
C VAL A 106 25.11 -1.94 30.47
N VAL A 107 26.39 -2.34 30.41
CA VAL A 107 27.05 -2.73 29.15
C VAL A 107 26.37 -3.97 28.56
N SER A 108 26.07 -4.98 29.38
CA SER A 108 25.34 -6.17 28.90
C SER A 108 23.93 -5.85 28.41
N ALA A 109 23.23 -4.88 29.01
CA ALA A 109 21.95 -4.40 28.50
C ALA A 109 22.08 -3.69 27.15
N ILE A 110 23.12 -2.86 26.98
CA ILE A 110 23.41 -2.18 25.71
C ILE A 110 23.73 -3.18 24.59
N ASP A 111 24.48 -4.25 24.89
CA ASP A 111 24.78 -5.30 23.91
C ASP A 111 23.49 -6.00 23.42
N LEU A 112 22.54 -6.25 24.31
CA LEU A 112 21.23 -6.80 23.96
C LEU A 112 20.40 -5.83 23.11
N ASP A 113 20.40 -4.54 23.47
CA ASP A 113 19.72 -3.51 22.67
C ASP A 113 20.34 -3.38 21.27
N GLN A 114 21.67 -3.47 21.15
CA GLN A 114 22.37 -3.44 19.87
C GLN A 114 21.98 -4.63 18.98
N LEU A 115 21.84 -5.83 19.55
CA LEU A 115 21.34 -7.01 18.84
C LEU A 115 19.88 -6.80 18.38
N SER A 116 19.03 -6.21 19.22
CA SER A 116 17.64 -5.89 18.85
C SER A 116 17.58 -4.91 17.69
N VAL A 117 18.37 -3.84 17.73
CA VAL A 117 18.42 -2.84 16.64
C VAL A 117 18.95 -3.44 15.34
N ALA A 118 19.92 -4.34 15.41
CA ALA A 118 20.41 -5.06 14.23
C ALA A 118 19.31 -5.94 13.60
N ASN A 119 18.50 -6.60 14.42
CA ASN A 119 17.36 -7.38 13.94
C ASN A 119 16.27 -6.50 13.32
N ASP A 120 15.95 -5.35 13.94
CA ASP A 120 15.00 -4.39 13.37
C ASP A 120 15.48 -3.84 12.02
N PHE A 121 16.78 -3.63 11.86
CA PHE A 121 17.39 -3.21 10.59
C PHE A 121 17.22 -4.28 9.50
N TYR A 122 17.39 -5.57 9.84
CA TYR A 122 17.17 -6.67 8.91
C TYR A 122 15.71 -6.72 8.42
N VAL A 123 14.74 -6.61 9.34
CA VAL A 123 13.31 -6.58 9.00
C VAL A 123 12.99 -5.36 8.11
N LEU A 124 13.55 -4.20 8.41
CA LEU A 124 13.38 -3.00 7.58
C LEU A 124 13.93 -3.20 6.17
N GLN A 125 15.08 -3.87 6.02
CA GLN A 125 15.67 -4.17 4.72
C GLN A 125 14.77 -5.10 3.90
N GLU A 126 14.18 -6.11 4.51
CA GLU A 126 13.21 -7.00 3.87
C GLU A 126 11.96 -6.23 3.40
N VAL A 127 11.40 -5.37 4.26
CA VAL A 127 10.25 -4.51 3.90
C VAL A 127 10.59 -3.58 2.73
N VAL A 128 11.79 -3.00 2.71
CA VAL A 128 12.24 -2.14 1.60
C VAL A 128 12.34 -2.93 0.29
N ASN A 129 12.86 -4.15 0.35
CA ASN A 129 12.93 -5.03 -0.83
C ASN A 129 11.53 -5.41 -1.34
N GLY A 130 10.60 -5.76 -0.44
CA GLY A 130 9.21 -6.03 -0.81
C GLY A 130 8.51 -4.80 -1.43
N LEU A 131 8.73 -3.61 -0.87
CA LEU A 131 8.20 -2.37 -1.45
C LEU A 131 8.78 -2.08 -2.85
N GLN A 132 10.03 -2.42 -3.10
CA GLN A 132 10.65 -2.27 -4.41
C GLN A 132 10.00 -3.22 -5.45
N GLU A 133 9.67 -4.44 -5.06
CA GLU A 133 8.92 -5.40 -5.90
C GLU A 133 7.50 -4.89 -6.18
N ASP A 134 6.80 -4.39 -5.16
CA ASP A 134 5.46 -3.81 -5.29
C ASP A 134 5.45 -2.60 -6.24
N ILE A 135 6.43 -1.69 -6.12
CA ILE A 135 6.58 -0.55 -7.03
C ILE A 135 6.77 -1.04 -8.47
N THR A 136 7.58 -2.08 -8.68
CA THR A 136 7.82 -2.66 -10.00
C THR A 136 6.53 -3.28 -10.58
N ALA A 137 5.75 -3.99 -9.76
CA ALA A 137 4.48 -4.58 -10.15
C ALA A 137 3.43 -3.49 -10.51
N VAL A 138 3.33 -2.43 -9.71
CA VAL A 138 2.45 -1.28 -10.00
C VAL A 138 2.84 -0.60 -11.31
N GLN A 139 4.14 -0.45 -11.58
CA GLN A 139 4.63 0.14 -12.82
C GLN A 139 4.28 -0.72 -14.05
N GLN A 140 4.35 -2.06 -13.92
CA GLN A 140 3.89 -2.98 -14.97
C GLN A 140 2.37 -2.88 -15.20
N GLN A 141 1.57 -2.82 -14.13
CA GLN A 141 0.12 -2.62 -14.24
C GLN A 141 -0.23 -1.30 -14.93
N LEU A 142 0.47 -0.21 -14.58
CA LEU A 142 0.27 1.10 -15.20
C LEU A 142 0.58 1.07 -16.70
N ASN A 143 1.65 0.38 -17.10
CA ASN A 143 1.98 0.16 -18.51
C ASN A 143 0.90 -0.66 -19.23
N GLY A 144 0.35 -1.69 -18.58
CA GLY A 144 -0.79 -2.46 -19.09
C GLY A 144 -2.03 -1.61 -19.34
N VAL A 145 -2.41 -0.78 -18.38
CA VAL A 145 -3.54 0.16 -18.51
C VAL A 145 -3.29 1.19 -19.61
N SER A 146 -2.08 1.73 -19.71
CA SER A 146 -1.70 2.67 -20.77
C SER A 146 -1.85 2.03 -22.16
N ASN A 147 -1.37 0.80 -22.33
CA ASN A 147 -1.50 0.05 -23.59
C ASN A 147 -2.97 -0.24 -23.93
N GLN A 148 -3.78 -0.63 -22.94
CA GLN A 148 -5.20 -0.85 -23.12
C GLN A 148 -5.91 0.45 -23.54
N PHE A 149 -5.59 1.58 -22.92
CA PHE A 149 -6.15 2.88 -23.26
C PHE A 149 -5.76 3.32 -24.68
N GLY A 150 -4.49 3.12 -25.07
CA GLY A 150 -4.03 3.36 -26.44
C GLY A 150 -4.79 2.52 -27.48
N SER A 151 -5.03 1.24 -27.19
CA SER A 151 -5.81 0.36 -28.07
C SER A 151 -7.27 0.80 -28.21
N GLN A 152 -7.91 1.24 -27.12
CA GLN A 152 -9.28 1.74 -27.13
C GLN A 152 -9.39 3.07 -27.89
N ILE A 153 -8.42 3.98 -27.73
CA ILE A 153 -8.36 5.22 -28.52
C ILE A 153 -8.24 4.90 -30.01
N ASN A 154 -7.37 3.96 -30.38
CA ASN A 154 -7.21 3.57 -31.77
C ASN A 154 -8.50 2.94 -32.33
N SER A 155 -9.19 2.10 -31.55
CA SER A 155 -10.49 1.53 -31.93
C SER A 155 -11.61 2.58 -32.05
N ILE A 156 -11.61 3.60 -31.18
CA ILE A 156 -12.57 4.71 -31.27
C ILE A 156 -12.27 5.57 -32.50
N SER A 157 -10.99 5.84 -32.77
CA SER A 157 -10.54 6.60 -33.94
C SER A 157 -10.91 5.89 -35.25
N THR A 158 -10.71 4.58 -35.34
CA THR A 158 -11.13 3.80 -36.52
C THR A 158 -12.65 3.70 -36.63
N GLY A 159 -13.37 3.55 -35.52
CA GLY A 159 -14.83 3.61 -35.50
C GLY A 159 -15.37 4.97 -35.98
N LEU A 160 -14.72 6.07 -35.57
CA LEU A 160 -15.08 7.42 -35.98
C LEU A 160 -14.76 7.68 -37.45
N ALA A 161 -13.63 7.15 -37.95
CA ALA A 161 -13.29 7.20 -39.37
C ALA A 161 -14.30 6.42 -40.22
N GLY A 162 -14.72 5.23 -39.79
CA GLY A 162 -15.79 4.47 -40.45
C GLY A 162 -17.14 5.18 -40.42
N LEU A 163 -17.46 5.88 -39.34
CA LEU A 163 -18.65 6.76 -39.27
C LEU A 163 -18.56 7.93 -40.25
N GLN A 164 -17.38 8.54 -40.40
CA GLN A 164 -17.17 9.63 -41.34
C GLN A 164 -17.23 9.16 -42.80
N GLU A 165 -16.72 7.96 -43.09
CA GLU A 165 -16.84 7.32 -44.40
C GLU A 165 -18.31 6.98 -44.72
N ASN A 166 -19.05 6.42 -43.76
CA ASN A 166 -20.48 6.16 -43.91
C ASN A 166 -21.28 7.45 -44.10
N LEU A 167 -20.92 8.55 -43.43
CA LEU A 167 -21.54 9.87 -43.65
C LEU A 167 -21.24 10.40 -45.06
N ASN A 168 -20.00 10.31 -45.52
CA ASN A 168 -19.64 10.71 -46.89
C ASN A 168 -20.34 9.84 -47.94
N SER A 169 -20.44 8.53 -47.71
CA SER A 169 -21.19 7.61 -48.56
C SER A 169 -22.68 7.97 -48.58
N THR A 170 -23.27 8.21 -47.42
CA THR A 170 -24.68 8.62 -47.29
C THR A 170 -24.94 9.97 -47.96
N GLN A 171 -24.00 10.93 -47.86
CA GLN A 171 -24.09 12.23 -48.54
C GLN A 171 -23.93 12.12 -50.05
N THR A 172 -23.13 11.15 -50.52
CA THR A 172 -22.95 10.85 -51.95
C THR A 172 -24.16 10.13 -52.52
N GLU A 173 -24.73 9.18 -51.79
CA GLU A 173 -26.01 8.52 -52.11
C GLU A 173 -27.16 9.52 -52.10
N LEU A 174 -27.22 10.44 -51.12
CA LEU A 174 -28.20 11.54 -51.13
C LEU A 174 -28.03 12.43 -52.35
N SER A 175 -26.80 12.80 -52.71
CA SER A 175 -26.53 13.60 -53.92
C SER A 175 -26.96 12.89 -55.20
N LYS A 176 -26.78 11.56 -55.29
CA LYS A 176 -27.25 10.74 -56.41
C LYS A 176 -28.77 10.62 -56.44
N VAL A 177 -29.42 10.47 -55.29
CA VAL A 177 -30.88 10.45 -55.15
C VAL A 177 -31.47 11.81 -55.53
N GLU A 178 -30.84 12.91 -55.10
CA GLU A 178 -31.16 14.29 -55.47
C GLU A 178 -31.02 14.52 -57.00
N ASP A 179 -29.97 13.99 -57.63
CA ASP A 179 -29.79 14.04 -59.10
C ASP A 179 -30.81 13.19 -59.87
N THR A 180 -31.24 12.04 -59.33
CA THR A 180 -32.33 11.25 -59.94
C THR A 180 -33.72 11.85 -59.72
N LEU A 181 -33.91 12.66 -58.66
CA LEU A 181 -35.14 13.39 -58.38
C LEU A 181 -35.24 14.69 -59.18
N SER A 182 -34.13 15.41 -59.37
CA SER A 182 -34.07 16.65 -60.16
C SER A 182 -34.38 16.41 -61.65
N LYS A 183 -34.06 15.22 -62.17
CA LYS A 183 -34.40 14.81 -63.55
C LYS A 183 -35.86 14.39 -63.77
N ARG A 184 -36.68 14.24 -62.71
CA ARG A 184 -38.06 13.74 -62.85
C ARG A 184 -39.17 14.67 -62.36
N GLN A 185 -38.86 15.87 -61.87
CA GLN A 185 -39.89 16.75 -61.30
C GLN A 185 -39.69 18.24 -61.56
N ALA A 186 -39.26 18.60 -62.77
CA ALA A 186 -39.50 19.94 -63.28
C ALA A 186 -41.00 20.09 -63.62
N LEU A 187 -41.82 20.58 -62.66
CA LEU A 187 -42.80 21.66 -62.90
C LEU A 187 -43.86 21.89 -61.79
N THR A 188 -43.99 21.08 -60.73
CA THR A 188 -45.18 21.21 -59.84
C THR A 188 -44.94 21.05 -58.33
N ARG A 189 -43.84 21.57 -57.76
CA ARG A 189 -43.61 21.47 -56.31
C ARG A 189 -42.89 22.65 -55.63
N SER A 190 -43.10 23.89 -56.10
CA SER A 190 -42.51 25.08 -55.47
C SER A 190 -43.24 25.55 -54.19
N LEU A 191 -44.54 25.23 -54.01
CA LEU A 191 -45.33 25.81 -52.91
C LEU A 191 -45.47 24.94 -51.63
N ILE A 192 -45.13 23.65 -51.68
CA ILE A 192 -45.40 22.72 -50.55
C ILE A 192 -44.21 22.64 -49.56
N ILE A 193 -42.99 22.93 -50.00
CA ILE A 193 -41.77 22.77 -49.18
C ILE A 193 -41.60 23.92 -48.17
N PHE A 194 -42.13 25.11 -48.45
CA PHE A 194 -42.07 26.25 -47.53
C PHE A 194 -42.89 26.02 -46.25
N PHE A 195 -44.04 25.33 -46.33
CA PHE A 195 -44.88 25.06 -45.16
C PHE A 195 -44.33 23.95 -44.24
N ILE A 196 -43.55 23.00 -44.76
CA ILE A 196 -42.98 21.90 -43.98
C ILE A 196 -41.77 22.36 -43.16
N PHE A 197 -40.92 23.24 -43.70
CA PHE A 197 -39.79 23.79 -42.95
C PHE A 197 -40.22 24.71 -41.79
N VAL A 198 -41.30 25.47 -41.94
CA VAL A 198 -41.86 26.30 -40.87
C VAL A 198 -42.48 25.44 -39.75
N ALA A 199 -43.12 24.32 -40.10
CA ALA A 199 -43.71 23.40 -39.13
C ALA A 199 -42.63 22.67 -38.29
N VAL A 200 -41.55 22.19 -38.91
CA VAL A 200 -40.46 21.48 -38.22
C VAL A 200 -39.68 22.42 -37.28
N ALA A 201 -39.40 23.66 -37.72
CA ALA A 201 -38.75 24.67 -36.90
C ALA A 201 -39.63 25.07 -35.68
N ALA A 202 -40.95 25.20 -35.87
CA ALA A 202 -41.87 25.49 -34.78
C ALA A 202 -41.93 24.36 -33.74
N THR A 203 -41.96 23.09 -34.17
CA THR A 203 -41.95 21.95 -33.24
C THR A 203 -40.62 21.77 -32.48
N GLY A 204 -39.49 22.06 -33.11
CA GLY A 204 -38.17 21.98 -32.46
C GLY A 204 -38.00 23.03 -31.36
N VAL A 205 -38.48 24.26 -31.61
CA VAL A 205 -38.44 25.35 -30.62
C VAL A 205 -39.40 25.09 -29.46
N VAL A 206 -40.59 24.53 -29.69
CA VAL A 206 -41.54 24.16 -28.63
C VAL A 206 -41.02 23.02 -27.74
N TYR A 207 -40.32 22.02 -28.31
CA TYR A 207 -39.74 20.93 -27.52
C TYR A 207 -38.56 21.41 -26.65
N TYR A 208 -37.72 22.32 -27.17
CA TYR A 208 -36.59 22.88 -26.42
C TYR A 208 -37.04 23.85 -25.31
N ILE A 209 -38.10 24.64 -25.53
CA ILE A 209 -38.64 25.57 -24.51
C ILE A 209 -39.41 24.82 -23.41
N LYS A 210 -39.99 23.64 -23.69
CA LYS A 210 -40.73 22.83 -22.69
C LYS A 210 -39.82 22.05 -21.74
N ARG A 211 -38.50 22.00 -21.99
CA ARG A 211 -37.50 21.36 -21.12
C ARG A 211 -36.80 22.36 -20.19
N LYS A 212 -37.52 23.39 -19.71
CA LYS A 212 -37.05 24.17 -18.55
C LYS A 212 -36.94 23.23 -17.36
N GLY A 213 -35.70 22.88 -17.01
CA GLY A 213 -35.40 21.96 -15.91
C GLY A 213 -36.09 22.41 -14.64
N LYS A 214 -36.80 21.50 -13.97
CA LYS A 214 -37.32 21.74 -12.63
C LYS A 214 -36.14 22.21 -11.76
N THR A 215 -36.24 23.43 -11.25
CA THR A 215 -35.29 23.96 -10.26
C THR A 215 -35.90 23.75 -8.88
N ILE A 216 -35.15 23.15 -7.96
CA ILE A 216 -35.58 23.00 -6.56
C ILE A 216 -35.45 24.36 -5.88
N SER A 217 -36.44 24.72 -5.06
CA SER A 217 -36.35 25.95 -4.27
C SER A 217 -35.18 25.84 -3.26
N PRO A 218 -34.41 26.91 -3.05
CA PRO A 218 -33.30 26.91 -2.08
C PRO A 218 -33.72 26.51 -0.67
N GLU A 219 -34.96 26.83 -0.28
CA GLU A 219 -35.56 26.47 1.01
C GLU A 219 -35.61 24.95 1.23
N VAL A 220 -35.99 24.19 0.21
CA VAL A 220 -36.08 22.72 0.29
C VAL A 220 -34.69 22.10 0.36
N VAL A 221 -33.74 22.64 -0.41
CA VAL A 221 -32.32 22.22 -0.35
C VAL A 221 -31.77 22.45 1.06
N ASN A 222 -32.04 23.61 1.66
CA ASN A 222 -31.61 23.93 3.03
C ASN A 222 -32.29 23.02 4.06
N TYR A 223 -33.60 22.84 3.99
CA TYR A 223 -34.36 21.96 4.88
C TYR A 223 -33.81 20.53 4.88
N ILE A 224 -33.63 19.94 3.70
CA ILE A 224 -33.10 18.58 3.55
C ILE A 224 -31.66 18.52 4.05
N SER A 225 -30.83 19.51 3.71
CA SER A 225 -29.43 19.57 4.14
C SER A 225 -29.29 19.65 5.66
N ASP A 226 -30.12 20.45 6.33
CA ASP A 226 -30.06 20.60 7.78
C ASP A 226 -30.54 19.35 8.50
N HIS A 227 -31.53 18.65 7.95
CA HIS A 227 -31.95 17.34 8.48
C HIS A 227 -30.84 16.28 8.30
N ILE A 228 -30.14 16.28 7.16
CA ILE A 228 -28.97 15.40 6.95
C ILE A 228 -27.85 15.72 7.96
N LYS A 229 -27.57 17.00 8.22
CA LYS A 229 -26.58 17.42 9.22
C LYS A 229 -26.96 17.01 10.65
N GLN A 230 -28.26 16.96 10.95
CA GLN A 230 -28.80 16.45 12.22
C GLN A 230 -28.78 14.91 12.30
N GLY A 231 -28.26 14.21 11.29
CA GLY A 231 -28.21 12.75 11.25
C GLY A 231 -29.54 12.08 10.89
N LYS A 232 -30.58 12.85 10.52
CA LYS A 232 -31.87 12.28 10.11
C LYS A 232 -31.75 11.57 8.78
N LYS A 233 -32.28 10.34 8.71
CA LYS A 233 -32.21 9.48 7.52
C LYS A 233 -33.32 9.83 6.53
N PHE A 234 -33.16 9.41 5.27
CA PHE A 234 -34.14 9.66 4.20
C PHE A 234 -35.59 9.31 4.58
N PRO A 235 -35.91 8.18 5.25
CA PRO A 235 -37.29 7.86 5.63
C PRO A 235 -37.95 8.93 6.52
N GLN A 236 -37.21 9.49 7.47
CA GLN A 236 -37.70 10.53 8.39
C GLN A 236 -37.93 11.86 7.64
N ILE A 237 -37.01 12.23 6.75
CA ILE A 237 -37.13 13.42 5.90
C ILE A 237 -38.31 13.28 4.94
N LYS A 238 -38.46 12.09 4.34
CA LYS A 238 -39.57 11.75 3.46
C LYS A 238 -40.90 11.84 4.18
N GLU A 239 -41.02 11.28 5.38
CA GLU A 239 -42.27 11.35 6.16
C GLU A 239 -42.67 12.80 6.47
N ASN A 240 -41.72 13.65 6.85
CA ASN A 240 -42.01 15.07 7.11
C ASN A 240 -42.43 15.83 5.84
N LEU A 241 -41.77 15.57 4.71
CA LEU A 241 -42.12 16.20 3.44
C LEU A 241 -43.47 15.69 2.90
N LEU A 242 -43.79 14.41 3.09
CA LEU A 242 -45.11 13.84 2.80
C LEU A 242 -46.20 14.53 3.65
N LYS A 243 -45.95 14.72 4.95
CA LYS A 243 -46.86 15.48 5.84
C LYS A 243 -47.03 16.94 5.40
N ALA A 244 -46.01 17.52 4.77
CA ALA A 244 -46.06 18.86 4.18
C ALA A 244 -46.72 18.90 2.77
N GLY A 245 -47.28 17.78 2.29
CA GLY A 245 -48.02 17.71 1.03
C GLY A 245 -47.16 17.51 -0.22
N TRP A 246 -45.88 17.16 -0.08
CA TRP A 246 -45.03 16.89 -1.24
C TRP A 246 -45.32 15.52 -1.86
N ALA A 247 -45.32 15.46 -3.19
CA ALA A 247 -45.41 14.18 -3.89
C ALA A 247 -44.13 13.35 -3.69
N GLU A 248 -44.27 12.05 -3.43
CA GLU A 248 -43.15 11.15 -3.16
C GLU A 248 -42.04 11.20 -4.22
N LYS A 249 -42.41 11.31 -5.51
CA LYS A 249 -41.45 11.42 -6.61
C LYS A 249 -40.63 12.70 -6.55
N ASP A 250 -41.26 13.82 -6.18
CA ASP A 250 -40.57 15.11 -6.05
C ASP A 250 -39.69 15.12 -4.79
N ILE A 251 -40.07 14.42 -3.72
CA ILE A 251 -39.24 14.23 -2.52
C ILE A 251 -37.94 13.47 -2.86
N ILE A 252 -38.06 12.34 -3.56
CA ILE A 252 -36.89 11.53 -3.96
C ILE A 252 -35.95 12.35 -4.83
N TRP A 253 -36.51 13.05 -5.83
CA TRP A 253 -35.74 13.91 -6.71
C TRP A 253 -35.07 15.08 -5.96
N ALA A 254 -35.80 15.75 -5.06
CA ALA A 254 -35.28 16.86 -4.27
C ALA A 254 -34.15 16.42 -3.33
N TYR A 255 -34.29 15.25 -2.71
CA TYR A 255 -33.26 14.65 -1.86
C TYR A 255 -31.99 14.34 -2.65
N GLN A 256 -32.11 13.71 -3.82
CA GLN A 256 -30.96 13.38 -4.68
C GLN A 256 -30.20 14.63 -5.16
N GLU A 257 -30.92 15.64 -5.63
CA GLU A 257 -30.30 16.89 -6.07
C GLU A 257 -29.71 17.69 -4.90
N THR A 258 -30.30 17.60 -3.70
CA THR A 258 -29.71 18.19 -2.49
C THR A 258 -28.38 17.53 -2.13
N ILE A 259 -28.29 16.20 -2.21
CA ILE A 259 -27.02 15.47 -2.00
C ILE A 259 -25.97 15.92 -3.03
N LYS A 260 -26.34 16.01 -4.32
CA LYS A 260 -25.44 16.49 -5.37
C LYS A 260 -24.98 17.92 -5.09
N HIS A 261 -25.87 18.79 -4.63
CA HIS A 261 -25.57 20.16 -4.25
C HIS A 261 -24.56 20.22 -3.09
N ASN A 262 -24.82 19.47 -2.02
CA ASN A 262 -23.94 19.40 -0.84
C ASN A 262 -22.56 18.86 -1.17
N TYR A 263 -22.49 17.81 -1.99
CA TYR A 263 -21.21 17.25 -2.45
C TYR A 263 -20.40 18.26 -3.27
N ARG A 264 -21.04 18.98 -4.20
CA ARG A 264 -20.38 20.03 -4.99
C ARG A 264 -19.87 21.17 -4.11
N ARG A 265 -20.64 21.56 -3.09
CA ARG A 265 -20.23 22.58 -2.11
C ARG A 265 -19.02 22.12 -1.30
N PHE A 266 -19.08 20.91 -0.75
CA PHE A 266 -17.95 20.30 -0.02
C PHE A 266 -16.68 20.21 -0.87
N LYS A 267 -16.80 19.81 -2.15
CA LYS A 267 -15.65 19.74 -3.08
C LYS A 267 -15.04 21.13 -3.34
N LYS A 268 -15.86 22.18 -3.44
CA LYS A 268 -15.35 23.56 -3.60
C LYS A 268 -14.66 24.06 -2.33
N ASP A 269 -15.22 23.77 -1.16
CA ASP A 269 -14.67 24.21 0.12
C ASP A 269 -13.36 23.49 0.46
N SER A 270 -13.25 22.19 0.11
CA SER A 270 -12.01 21.42 0.30
C SER A 270 -10.88 21.88 -0.63
N LEU A 271 -11.20 22.30 -1.86
CA LEU A 271 -10.22 22.89 -2.78
C LEU A 271 -9.71 24.26 -2.28
N LYS A 272 -10.61 25.13 -1.81
CA LYS A 272 -10.21 26.43 -1.23
C LYS A 272 -9.33 26.30 0.02
N LYS A 273 -9.56 25.27 0.85
CA LYS A 273 -8.77 25.03 2.06
C LYS A 273 -7.33 24.57 1.74
N LYS A 274 -7.08 24.00 0.56
CA LYS A 274 -5.73 23.66 0.09
C LYS A 274 -4.91 24.89 -0.33
N GLU A 275 -5.55 25.92 -0.87
CA GLU A 275 -4.85 27.18 -1.22
C GLU A 275 -4.46 27.99 0.02
N PHE A 276 -5.25 27.96 1.09
CA PHE A 276 -5.00 28.80 2.27
C PHE A 276 -3.91 28.28 3.22
N ARG A 277 -3.44 27.02 3.07
CA ARG A 277 -2.36 26.45 3.90
C ARG A 277 -0.97 26.47 3.25
N GLY A 278 -0.83 27.05 2.04
CA GLY A 278 0.42 27.04 1.27
C GLY A 278 1.06 28.40 1.01
N SER A 279 0.61 29.50 1.61
CA SER A 279 1.16 30.84 1.33
C SER A 279 1.63 31.53 2.61
N GLU A 280 2.78 31.09 3.10
CA GLU A 280 3.72 31.98 3.78
C GLU A 280 4.33 32.90 2.71
N LYS A 281 4.35 34.20 3.02
CA LYS A 281 4.56 35.30 2.08
C LYS A 281 5.90 35.21 1.35
N VAL A 282 5.87 34.90 0.05
CA VAL A 282 6.87 35.41 -0.90
C VAL A 282 6.17 36.42 -1.80
N SER A 283 6.50 37.68 -1.55
CA SER A 283 6.12 38.84 -2.36
C SER A 283 6.51 38.59 -3.81
N SER A 284 5.53 38.49 -4.70
CA SER A 284 5.76 38.69 -6.12
C SER A 284 4.65 39.56 -6.70
N ASN A 285 5.11 40.62 -7.35
CA ASN A 285 4.30 41.67 -7.94
C ASN A 285 3.30 41.11 -8.96
N LEU A 286 2.09 41.65 -8.88
CA LEU A 286 1.02 41.55 -9.86
C LEU A 286 1.56 41.73 -11.29
N ILE A 287 1.40 40.70 -12.13
CA ILE A 287 1.38 40.85 -13.58
C ILE A 287 -0.06 40.62 -14.03
N SER A 288 -0.72 41.70 -14.43
CA SER A 288 -2.01 41.66 -15.12
C SER A 288 -1.82 40.97 -16.47
N ILE A 289 -2.47 39.82 -16.63
CA ILE A 289 -2.47 39.07 -17.89
C ILE A 289 -3.50 39.71 -18.82
N SER A 290 -3.00 40.66 -19.61
CA SER A 290 -3.60 41.04 -20.89
C SER A 290 -3.41 39.88 -21.88
N SER A 291 -4.52 39.47 -22.50
CA SER A 291 -4.60 38.37 -23.46
C SER A 291 -3.98 38.77 -24.80
N ASP A 292 -2.67 38.55 -24.94
CA ASP A 292 -1.95 38.76 -26.20
C ASP A 292 -1.89 37.46 -27.03
N LYS A 293 -2.43 37.53 -28.25
CA LYS A 293 -2.60 36.41 -29.21
C LYS A 293 -1.29 35.68 -29.54
N THR A 294 -0.15 36.29 -29.26
CA THR A 294 1.19 35.73 -29.50
C THR A 294 1.55 34.58 -28.53
N LYS A 295 0.95 34.52 -27.33
CA LYS A 295 1.21 33.43 -26.36
C LYS A 295 0.45 32.14 -26.66
N VAL A 296 -0.69 32.25 -27.35
CA VAL A 296 -1.46 31.07 -27.80
C VAL A 296 -0.71 30.35 -28.91
N ILE A 297 -0.03 31.07 -29.80
CA ILE A 297 0.75 30.49 -30.90
C ILE A 297 1.97 29.72 -30.36
N SER A 298 2.63 30.18 -29.28
CA SER A 298 3.79 29.45 -28.73
C SER A 298 3.40 28.13 -28.07
N ILE A 299 2.22 28.05 -27.43
CA ILE A 299 1.72 26.82 -26.81
C ILE A 299 1.37 25.77 -27.88
N VAL A 300 0.81 26.21 -29.02
CA VAL A 300 0.50 25.33 -30.15
C VAL A 300 1.78 24.80 -30.80
N VAL A 301 2.81 25.65 -30.99
CA VAL A 301 4.09 25.23 -31.60
C VAL A 301 4.86 24.26 -30.69
N ILE A 302 4.86 24.47 -29.37
CA ILE A 302 5.50 23.56 -28.41
C ILE A 302 4.76 22.21 -28.34
N SER A 303 3.43 22.22 -28.42
CA SER A 303 2.63 20.99 -28.44
C SER A 303 2.87 20.16 -29.71
N ILE A 304 3.03 20.81 -30.87
CA ILE A 304 3.35 20.11 -32.13
C ILE A 304 4.77 19.53 -32.11
N LEU A 305 5.74 20.24 -31.54
CA LEU A 305 7.11 19.74 -31.39
C LEU A 305 7.21 18.54 -30.43
N LEU A 306 6.43 18.53 -29.34
CA LEU A 306 6.36 17.38 -28.42
C LEU A 306 5.74 16.14 -29.06
N VAL A 307 4.69 16.32 -29.87
CA VAL A 307 4.06 15.21 -30.60
C VAL A 307 5.00 14.66 -31.70
N LEU A 308 5.74 15.52 -32.40
CA LEU A 308 6.74 15.09 -33.37
C LEU A 308 7.96 14.41 -32.71
N GLY A 309 8.37 14.86 -31.52
CA GLY A 309 9.41 14.20 -30.71
C GLY A 309 9.00 12.79 -30.27
N LEU A 310 7.74 12.60 -29.88
CA LEU A 310 7.21 11.27 -29.55
C LEU A 310 7.17 10.35 -30.77
N LEU A 311 6.85 10.87 -31.96
CA LEU A 311 6.82 10.10 -33.21
C LEU A 311 8.20 9.61 -33.66
N PHE A 312 9.28 10.34 -33.31
CA PHE A 312 10.65 9.90 -33.58
C PHE A 312 11.13 8.81 -32.61
N LEU A 313 10.64 8.80 -31.37
CA LEU A 313 10.97 7.75 -30.39
C LEU A 313 10.31 6.40 -30.72
N ILE A 314 9.17 6.40 -31.40
CA ILE A 314 8.43 5.17 -31.75
C ILE A 314 9.05 4.45 -32.98
N ARG A 315 9.91 5.12 -33.76
CA ARG A 315 10.54 4.54 -34.96
C ARG A 315 11.95 3.96 -34.76
N GLY A 316 12.49 3.99 -33.55
CA GLY A 316 13.81 3.42 -33.24
C GLY A 316 13.72 2.22 -32.31
N ILE A 317 13.20 1.08 -32.79
CA ILE A 317 13.21 -0.18 -32.04
C ILE A 317 14.47 -0.95 -32.46
N THR A 318 15.50 -0.93 -31.61
CA THR A 318 16.57 -1.93 -31.62
C THR A 318 16.08 -3.16 -30.87
N THR A 319 16.17 -4.32 -31.50
CA THR A 319 15.74 -5.62 -30.98
C THR A 319 16.70 -6.14 -29.91
N GLY A 320 16.27 -6.19 -28.65
CA GLY A 320 16.93 -6.98 -27.60
C GLY A 320 16.28 -8.36 -27.49
N LYS A 321 17.03 -9.43 -27.78
CA LYS A 321 16.61 -10.82 -27.55
C LYS A 321 16.69 -11.15 -26.06
N ALA A 322 15.65 -11.75 -25.50
CA ALA A 322 15.67 -12.32 -24.15
C ALA A 322 16.50 -13.61 -24.15
N ILE A 323 17.45 -13.72 -23.22
CA ILE A 323 18.22 -14.94 -22.95
C ILE A 323 17.48 -15.72 -21.86
N SER A 324 17.15 -16.97 -22.16
CA SER A 324 16.60 -17.95 -21.22
C SER A 324 17.76 -18.68 -20.55
N PHE A 325 17.85 -18.64 -19.22
CA PHE A 325 18.74 -19.53 -18.46
C PHE A 325 17.98 -20.83 -18.17
N GLY A 326 18.23 -21.86 -18.99
CA GLY A 326 17.85 -23.23 -18.66
C GLY A 326 18.82 -23.77 -17.61
N LYS A 327 18.34 -23.96 -16.37
CA LYS A 327 19.08 -24.65 -15.33
C LYS A 327 19.15 -26.13 -15.69
N LEU A 328 20.30 -26.58 -16.19
CA LEU A 328 20.60 -27.99 -16.40
C LEU A 328 20.76 -28.67 -15.04
N VAL A 329 19.77 -29.46 -14.64
CA VAL A 329 19.93 -30.49 -13.60
C VAL A 329 20.30 -31.78 -14.31
N GLY A 330 21.51 -32.28 -14.04
CA GLY A 330 21.98 -33.57 -14.55
C GLY A 330 21.20 -34.70 -13.89
N GLY A 331 20.57 -35.54 -14.71
CA GLY A 331 19.97 -36.82 -14.29
C GLY A 331 20.69 -37.97 -14.97
N GLU A 332 21.05 -39.00 -14.22
CA GLU A 332 21.54 -40.26 -14.78
C GLU A 332 20.47 -41.01 -15.56
N VAL A 333 20.90 -41.74 -16.59
CA VAL A 333 20.06 -42.58 -17.44
C VAL A 333 19.66 -43.84 -16.66
N ASN A 334 18.53 -43.76 -15.95
CA ASN A 334 17.58 -44.83 -15.56
C ASN A 334 16.70 -44.48 -14.33
N GLY A 335 16.78 -43.26 -13.78
CA GLY A 335 15.91 -42.81 -12.68
C GLY A 335 14.59 -42.19 -13.17
N THR A 336 13.48 -42.46 -12.47
CA THR A 336 12.23 -41.69 -12.62
C THR A 336 12.46 -40.22 -12.30
N VAL A 337 12.03 -39.35 -13.20
CA VAL A 337 12.21 -37.89 -13.13
C VAL A 337 11.68 -37.30 -11.82
N GLY A 338 12.53 -36.56 -11.10
CA GLY A 338 12.09 -35.31 -10.47
C GLY A 338 12.35 -35.07 -8.97
N GLU A 339 12.95 -35.99 -8.23
CA GLU A 339 13.25 -35.75 -6.81
C GLU A 339 14.65 -36.29 -6.47
N VAL A 340 15.60 -35.39 -6.20
CA VAL A 340 16.91 -35.77 -5.67
C VAL A 340 16.74 -35.88 -4.16
N ILE A 341 16.46 -37.09 -3.68
CA ILE A 341 16.37 -37.37 -2.25
C ILE A 341 17.81 -37.56 -1.74
N TYR A 342 18.36 -36.55 -1.06
CA TYR A 342 19.57 -36.73 -0.28
C TYR A 342 19.17 -37.41 1.04
N THR A 343 19.61 -38.64 1.25
CA THR A 343 19.50 -39.28 2.56
C THR A 343 20.57 -38.67 3.47
N VAL A 344 20.15 -37.78 4.36
CA VAL A 344 21.00 -37.24 5.42
C VAL A 344 21.02 -38.24 6.56
N GLU A 345 22.19 -38.81 6.85
CA GLU A 345 22.41 -39.66 8.03
C GLU A 345 23.11 -38.84 9.11
N CYS A 346 22.46 -38.66 10.26
CA CYS A 346 23.03 -37.93 11.38
C CYS A 346 23.86 -38.86 12.27
N THR A 347 25.00 -38.37 12.75
CA THR A 347 25.84 -39.10 13.70
C THR A 347 25.50 -38.69 15.14
N PRO A 348 25.31 -39.65 16.06
CA PRO A 348 25.05 -39.34 17.47
C PRO A 348 26.13 -38.39 18.04
N PRO A 349 25.76 -37.36 18.81
CA PRO A 349 24.46 -37.10 19.44
C PRO A 349 23.45 -36.30 18.59
N HIS A 350 23.65 -36.18 17.27
CA HIS A 350 22.73 -35.46 16.40
C HIS A 350 21.63 -36.36 15.86
N ILE A 351 20.40 -35.84 15.78
CA ILE A 351 19.23 -36.48 15.17
C ILE A 351 18.76 -35.68 13.96
N LEU A 352 17.95 -36.28 13.09
CA LEU A 352 17.33 -35.56 11.98
C LEU A 352 16.34 -34.51 12.50
N THR A 353 16.34 -33.34 11.89
CA THR A 353 15.28 -32.34 12.08
C THR A 353 13.91 -32.95 11.72
N PRO A 354 12.79 -32.42 12.25
CA PRO A 354 11.46 -32.91 11.89
C PRO A 354 11.14 -32.83 10.38
N ALA A 355 11.80 -31.93 9.66
CA ALA A 355 11.68 -31.79 8.21
C ALA A 355 12.55 -32.81 7.43
N GLY A 356 13.47 -33.51 8.10
CA GLY A 356 14.32 -34.55 7.52
C GLY A 356 15.42 -34.01 6.60
N ASP A 357 15.72 -32.72 6.67
CA ASP A 357 16.63 -32.00 5.78
C ASP A 357 17.99 -31.68 6.41
N ASP A 358 18.11 -31.73 7.74
CA ASP A 358 19.35 -31.40 8.46
C ASP A 358 19.50 -32.20 9.77
N CYS A 359 20.67 -32.12 10.40
CA CYS A 359 20.98 -32.73 11.68
C CYS A 359 21.00 -31.69 12.80
N CYS A 360 20.28 -31.96 13.89
CA CYS A 360 20.21 -31.12 15.07
C CYS A 360 20.76 -31.87 16.29
N LEU A 361 21.29 -31.14 17.29
CA LEU A 361 21.78 -31.74 18.53
C LEU A 361 20.61 -32.22 19.41
N ASP A 362 20.67 -33.46 19.89
CA ASP A 362 19.80 -34.02 20.94
C ASP A 362 20.68 -34.41 22.14
N GLY A 363 21.10 -33.40 22.88
CA GLY A 363 22.04 -33.54 23.99
C GLY A 363 21.46 -34.31 25.17
N ASN A 364 20.13 -34.40 25.28
CA ASN A 364 19.45 -35.12 26.37
C ASN A 364 18.85 -36.48 25.94
N SER A 365 19.01 -36.87 24.67
CA SER A 365 18.56 -38.14 24.10
C SER A 365 17.06 -38.37 24.20
N ASN A 366 16.24 -37.30 24.10
CA ASN A 366 14.79 -37.39 24.12
C ASN A 366 14.16 -37.54 22.72
N ASN A 367 14.98 -37.63 21.66
CA ASN A 367 14.61 -37.60 20.24
C ASN A 367 13.92 -36.31 19.78
N ILE A 368 14.20 -35.18 20.43
CA ILE A 368 13.75 -33.84 20.06
C ILE A 368 14.99 -32.96 19.97
N CYS A 369 15.11 -32.18 18.92
CA CYS A 369 16.25 -31.26 18.79
C CYS A 369 16.27 -30.26 19.96
N ASP A 370 17.41 -30.08 20.63
CA ASP A 370 17.56 -29.19 21.79
C ASP A 370 17.19 -27.73 21.44
N ASN A 371 17.46 -27.28 20.22
CA ASN A 371 17.06 -25.95 19.74
C ASN A 371 15.53 -25.82 19.61
N ILE A 372 14.85 -26.88 19.16
CA ILE A 372 13.39 -26.96 19.09
C ILE A 372 12.79 -27.09 20.49
N GLU A 373 13.42 -27.84 21.39
CA GLU A 373 12.97 -27.97 22.78
C GLU A 373 13.05 -26.62 23.50
N ASN A 374 14.10 -25.83 23.28
CA ASN A 374 14.21 -24.46 23.80
C ASN A 374 13.17 -23.50 23.18
N LEU A 375 12.78 -23.70 21.91
CA LEU A 375 11.64 -23.01 21.31
C LEU A 375 10.33 -23.41 21.97
N ILE A 376 10.06 -24.71 22.17
CA ILE A 376 8.79 -25.20 22.75
C ILE A 376 8.66 -24.81 24.23
N THR A 377 9.73 -24.97 25.02
CA THR A 377 9.75 -24.62 26.45
C THR A 377 9.86 -23.12 26.71
N GLY A 378 10.39 -22.34 25.75
CA GLY A 378 10.34 -20.87 25.75
C GLY A 378 9.00 -20.28 25.29
N THR A 379 8.09 -21.09 24.75
CA THR A 379 6.79 -20.67 24.18
C THR A 379 5.60 -21.03 25.08
N GLU A 380 5.79 -20.92 26.40
CA GLU A 380 4.70 -20.51 27.30
C GLU A 380 4.88 -19.02 27.68
N LYS A 381 5.47 -18.25 26.75
CA LYS A 381 5.48 -16.79 26.79
C LYS A 381 4.07 -16.29 26.52
N VAL A 382 3.51 -15.59 27.51
CA VAL A 382 2.34 -14.71 27.47
C VAL A 382 1.94 -14.36 26.03
N LEU A 383 0.94 -15.07 25.53
CA LEU A 383 0.34 -14.95 24.20
C LEU A 383 0.15 -13.47 23.82
N ASP A 384 1.06 -12.93 22.99
CA ASP A 384 1.24 -11.52 22.60
C ASP A 384 -0.05 -10.70 22.68
N ALA A 385 -0.32 -10.18 23.89
CA ALA A 385 -1.51 -9.38 24.13
C ALA A 385 -1.35 -8.06 23.41
N CYS A 386 -2.34 -7.69 22.61
CA CYS A 386 -2.35 -6.45 21.86
C CYS A 386 -3.68 -5.72 22.07
N THR A 387 -3.64 -4.41 21.91
CA THR A 387 -4.81 -3.52 21.86
C THR A 387 -4.97 -2.87 20.48
N SER A 388 -3.94 -2.96 19.64
CA SER A 388 -3.87 -2.35 18.32
C SER A 388 -3.01 -3.15 17.36
N ASN A 389 -3.34 -3.11 16.06
CA ASN A 389 -2.55 -3.72 14.98
C ASN A 389 -1.13 -3.15 14.92
N TYR A 390 -0.90 -1.92 15.39
CA TYR A 390 0.44 -1.31 15.44
C TYR A 390 1.42 -2.02 16.39
N GLN A 391 0.91 -2.90 17.27
CA GLN A 391 1.73 -3.68 18.20
C GLN A 391 2.10 -5.05 17.64
N CYS A 392 1.58 -5.41 16.46
CA CYS A 392 1.83 -6.69 15.81
C CYS A 392 2.84 -6.53 14.66
N SER A 393 3.54 -7.61 14.32
CA SER A 393 4.42 -7.66 13.15
C SER A 393 3.63 -7.45 11.83
N SER A 394 4.34 -7.19 10.73
CA SER A 394 3.78 -6.77 9.43
C SER A 394 2.67 -7.67 8.86
N ASP A 395 2.69 -8.97 9.18
CA ASP A 395 1.71 -9.95 8.68
C ASP A 395 0.67 -10.38 9.74
N ASN A 396 0.78 -9.82 10.94
CA ASN A 396 -0.09 -10.11 12.06
C ASN A 396 -1.06 -8.97 12.32
N TYR A 397 -2.26 -9.33 12.73
CA TYR A 397 -3.28 -8.41 13.17
C TYR A 397 -3.52 -8.61 14.66
N CYS A 398 -3.97 -7.55 15.32
CA CYS A 398 -4.50 -7.66 16.65
C CYS A 398 -5.91 -8.25 16.61
N ILE A 399 -5.99 -9.57 16.58
CA ILE A 399 -7.23 -10.32 16.46
C ILE A 399 -7.72 -10.71 17.85
N ASN A 400 -8.85 -10.13 18.26
CA ASN A 400 -9.44 -10.38 19.59
C ASN A 400 -8.45 -10.21 20.76
N GLY A 401 -7.50 -9.28 20.61
CA GLY A 401 -6.51 -8.98 21.64
C GLY A 401 -5.21 -9.79 21.57
N HIS A 402 -5.00 -10.58 20.51
CA HIS A 402 -3.73 -11.30 20.29
C HIS A 402 -3.17 -11.06 18.90
N CYS A 403 -1.84 -10.90 18.79
CA CYS A 403 -1.17 -10.77 17.50
C CYS A 403 -1.15 -12.11 16.77
N ARG A 404 -1.91 -12.22 15.67
CA ARG A 404 -2.01 -13.45 14.86
C ARG A 404 -2.26 -13.15 13.39
N THR A 405 -1.92 -14.09 12.51
CA THR A 405 -2.24 -14.00 11.08
C THR A 405 -3.72 -14.29 10.83
N LEU A 406 -4.28 -13.82 9.71
CA LEU A 406 -5.66 -14.17 9.34
C LEU A 406 -5.83 -15.66 9.05
N SER A 407 -4.79 -16.35 8.56
CA SER A 407 -4.82 -17.80 8.30
C SER A 407 -4.97 -18.60 9.60
N SER A 408 -4.41 -18.11 10.71
CA SER A 408 -4.55 -18.76 12.03
C SER A 408 -5.97 -18.77 12.60
N LEU A 409 -6.91 -18.05 11.98
CA LEU A 409 -8.33 -18.13 12.36
C LEU A 409 -8.93 -19.50 12.08
N TYR A 410 -8.35 -20.25 11.15
CA TYR A 410 -8.80 -21.59 10.78
C TYR A 410 -7.80 -22.62 11.30
N GLU A 411 -8.32 -23.63 11.98
CA GLU A 411 -7.53 -24.70 12.57
C GLU A 411 -7.29 -25.84 11.56
N GLY A 412 -7.84 -25.72 10.34
CA GLY A 412 -7.80 -26.77 9.33
C GLY A 412 -8.69 -27.96 9.69
N LYS A 413 -9.71 -27.74 10.54
CA LYS A 413 -10.63 -28.78 10.97
C LYS A 413 -11.69 -29.03 9.89
N GLY A 414 -11.37 -29.87 8.91
CA GLY A 414 -12.30 -30.26 7.85
C GLY A 414 -11.65 -31.05 6.72
N ASP A 415 -12.38 -31.20 5.62
CA ASP A 415 -11.83 -31.72 4.37
C ASP A 415 -11.08 -30.61 3.64
N CYS A 416 -9.78 -30.50 3.89
CA CYS A 416 -8.92 -29.49 3.29
C CYS A 416 -8.55 -29.78 1.83
N SER A 417 -8.96 -30.94 1.27
CA SER A 417 -8.88 -31.15 -0.19
C SER A 417 -9.87 -30.26 -0.95
N LYS A 418 -10.89 -29.73 -0.25
CA LYS A 418 -11.90 -28.82 -0.78
C LYS A 418 -11.90 -27.53 0.03
N LEU A 419 -11.31 -26.49 -0.55
CA LEU A 419 -11.25 -25.16 0.06
C LEU A 419 -12.53 -24.36 -0.25
N CYS A 420 -13.07 -23.71 0.76
CA CYS A 420 -14.28 -22.91 0.70
C CYS A 420 -13.95 -21.41 0.80
N ASP A 421 -14.58 -20.61 -0.05
CA ASP A 421 -14.40 -19.16 -0.10
C ASP A 421 -15.68 -18.42 0.30
N ILE A 422 -15.54 -17.43 1.18
CA ILE A 422 -16.64 -16.54 1.59
C ILE A 422 -16.76 -15.42 0.55
N TYR A 423 -17.89 -15.37 -0.17
CA TYR A 423 -18.12 -14.39 -1.24
C TYR A 423 -19.09 -13.28 -0.83
N ALA A 424 -19.93 -13.49 0.18
CA ALA A 424 -20.85 -12.49 0.68
C ALA A 424 -21.22 -12.72 2.15
N LEU A 425 -21.68 -11.68 2.82
CA LEU A 425 -22.14 -11.74 4.20
C LEU A 425 -23.25 -10.72 4.47
N LYS A 426 -24.07 -11.02 5.46
CA LYS A 426 -25.09 -10.12 6.01
C LYS A 426 -24.69 -9.71 7.42
N ILE A 427 -24.43 -8.42 7.62
CA ILE A 427 -24.12 -7.83 8.93
C ILE A 427 -25.31 -7.00 9.40
N SER A 428 -25.67 -7.09 10.67
CA SER A 428 -26.54 -6.11 11.32
C SER A 428 -25.80 -5.38 12.44
N THR A 429 -26.26 -4.17 12.74
CA THR A 429 -25.79 -3.34 13.83
C THR A 429 -26.88 -3.22 14.90
N SER A 430 -26.50 -2.98 16.16
CA SER A 430 -27.46 -2.84 17.26
C SER A 430 -28.39 -1.62 17.16
N ASP A 431 -28.05 -0.65 16.31
CA ASP A 431 -28.90 0.50 15.98
C ASP A 431 -29.91 0.22 14.84
N GLY A 432 -29.97 -1.03 14.35
CA GLY A 432 -30.99 -1.51 13.42
C GLY A 432 -30.62 -1.43 11.95
N GLU A 433 -29.39 -1.05 11.60
CA GLU A 433 -28.93 -1.10 10.21
C GLU A 433 -28.56 -2.53 9.80
N THR A 434 -28.66 -2.80 8.50
CA THR A 434 -28.33 -4.11 7.92
C THR A 434 -27.64 -3.93 6.59
N TYR A 435 -26.58 -4.70 6.38
CA TYR A 435 -25.67 -4.58 5.27
C TYR A 435 -25.47 -5.94 4.60
N ASN A 436 -25.58 -5.98 3.27
CA ASN A 436 -25.12 -7.12 2.47
C ASN A 436 -23.78 -6.72 1.84
N LEU A 437 -22.70 -7.34 2.29
CA LEU A 437 -21.34 -6.95 1.95
C LEU A 437 -20.57 -8.09 1.30
N GLN A 438 -19.61 -7.71 0.48
CA GLN A 438 -18.55 -8.57 -0.03
C GLN A 438 -17.27 -8.35 0.78
N PRO A 439 -16.29 -9.26 0.71
CA PRO A 439 -14.96 -9.02 1.29
C PRO A 439 -14.37 -7.68 0.83
N LYS A 440 -13.53 -7.06 1.67
CA LYS A 440 -12.93 -5.72 1.45
C LYS A 440 -13.93 -4.56 1.41
N LYS A 441 -15.22 -4.78 1.68
CA LYS A 441 -16.23 -3.72 1.84
C LYS A 441 -16.55 -3.48 3.30
N GLY A 442 -17.13 -2.33 3.60
CA GLY A 442 -17.36 -1.86 4.96
C GLY A 442 -18.36 -0.72 5.02
N SER A 443 -18.56 -0.18 6.21
CA SER A 443 -19.36 1.01 6.45
C SER A 443 -18.68 1.89 7.51
N TYR A 444 -19.25 3.06 7.76
CA TYR A 444 -18.77 4.00 8.76
C TYR A 444 -19.95 4.67 9.45
N THR A 445 -19.74 5.12 10.69
CA THR A 445 -20.74 5.88 11.46
C THR A 445 -20.94 7.28 10.88
N ALA A 446 -22.11 7.90 11.11
CA ALA A 446 -22.44 9.22 10.54
C ALA A 446 -21.44 10.34 10.86
N VAL A 447 -20.62 10.19 11.90
CA VAL A 447 -19.59 11.16 12.33
C VAL A 447 -18.19 10.82 11.78
N GLY A 448 -18.03 9.67 11.09
CA GLY A 448 -16.79 9.26 10.41
C GLY A 448 -15.63 8.87 11.34
N ALA A 449 -15.86 8.83 12.66
CA ALA A 449 -14.84 8.47 13.65
C ALA A 449 -14.73 6.97 13.90
N LEU A 450 -15.75 6.19 13.53
CA LEU A 450 -15.69 4.74 13.52
C LEU A 450 -15.99 4.25 12.12
N GLU A 451 -15.04 3.54 11.54
CA GLU A 451 -15.15 2.83 10.28
C GLU A 451 -14.89 1.34 10.55
N TRP A 452 -15.59 0.47 9.83
CA TRP A 452 -15.34 -0.96 9.91
C TRP A 452 -15.36 -1.56 8.51
N LYS A 453 -14.47 -2.53 8.27
CA LYS A 453 -14.25 -3.14 6.96
C LYS A 453 -14.03 -4.64 7.11
N ILE A 454 -14.71 -5.42 6.28
CA ILE A 454 -14.48 -6.86 6.20
C ILE A 454 -13.12 -7.09 5.52
N LEU A 455 -12.21 -7.80 6.17
CA LEU A 455 -10.91 -8.14 5.59
C LEU A 455 -11.06 -9.23 4.52
N GLN A 456 -9.99 -9.44 3.74
CA GLN A 456 -9.93 -10.61 2.86
C GLN A 456 -9.83 -11.85 3.76
N MET A 457 -10.82 -12.73 3.67
CA MET A 457 -10.80 -13.99 4.39
C MET A 457 -9.89 -14.98 3.64
N PRO A 458 -9.03 -15.73 4.34
CA PRO A 458 -8.39 -16.90 3.75
C PRO A 458 -9.44 -17.99 3.49
N SER A 459 -9.16 -18.85 2.51
CA SER A 459 -9.98 -20.03 2.26
C SER A 459 -9.91 -20.98 3.46
N HIS A 460 -11.01 -21.68 3.75
CA HIS A 460 -11.12 -22.61 4.89
C HIS A 460 -11.52 -24.01 4.42
N CYS A 461 -11.29 -25.03 5.24
CA CYS A 461 -11.58 -26.41 4.86
C CYS A 461 -13.09 -26.68 4.86
N LYS A 462 -13.57 -27.55 3.97
CA LYS A 462 -14.98 -27.93 3.92
C LYS A 462 -15.40 -28.63 5.22
N GLY A 463 -16.43 -28.10 5.87
CA GLY A 463 -16.91 -28.58 7.17
C GLY A 463 -16.45 -27.73 8.37
N GLU A 464 -15.48 -26.85 8.17
CA GLU A 464 -15.09 -25.85 9.17
C GLU A 464 -16.13 -24.71 9.20
N LEU A 465 -16.35 -24.12 10.39
CA LEU A 465 -17.26 -22.99 10.51
C LEU A 465 -16.59 -21.70 10.02
N PRO A 466 -17.19 -20.96 9.07
CA PRO A 466 -16.58 -19.74 8.54
C PRO A 466 -16.48 -18.66 9.63
N ILE A 467 -15.34 -17.97 9.67
CA ILE A 467 -15.06 -16.87 10.60
C ILE A 467 -14.81 -15.59 9.80
N VAL A 468 -15.46 -14.50 10.20
CA VAL A 468 -15.37 -13.21 9.52
C VAL A 468 -14.46 -12.26 10.31
N PRO A 469 -13.25 -11.94 9.81
CA PRO A 469 -12.42 -10.89 10.35
C PRO A 469 -12.95 -9.51 9.92
N ILE A 470 -13.29 -8.69 10.89
CA ILE A 470 -13.76 -7.32 10.70
C ILE A 470 -12.71 -6.37 11.29
N ASN A 471 -12.08 -5.57 10.43
CA ASN A 471 -11.18 -4.52 10.84
C ASN A 471 -11.98 -3.30 11.32
N ILE A 472 -11.74 -2.87 12.55
CA ILE A 472 -12.34 -1.71 13.19
C ILE A 472 -11.30 -0.59 13.23
N ILE A 473 -11.59 0.50 12.52
CA ILE A 473 -10.71 1.66 12.40
C ILE A 473 -11.35 2.81 13.18
N THR A 474 -10.67 3.22 14.25
CA THR A 474 -11.06 4.38 15.06
C THR A 474 -10.26 5.60 14.63
N LYS A 475 -10.96 6.69 14.36
CA LYS A 475 -10.40 7.94 13.87
C LYS A 475 -10.76 9.10 14.77
N GLU A 476 -9.81 9.99 14.98
CA GLU A 476 -10.01 11.28 15.63
C GLU A 476 -9.50 12.39 14.72
N THR A 477 -10.37 13.34 14.37
CA THR A 477 -10.04 14.45 13.45
C THR A 477 -9.47 14.00 12.09
N GLY A 478 -9.84 12.79 11.65
CA GLY A 478 -9.38 12.16 10.41
C GLY A 478 -8.05 11.40 10.51
N LYS A 479 -7.38 11.40 11.67
CA LYS A 479 -6.22 10.54 11.95
C LYS A 479 -6.68 9.21 12.54
N ILE A 480 -6.07 8.11 12.12
CA ILE A 480 -6.31 6.79 12.72
C ILE A 480 -5.62 6.78 14.08
N ILE A 481 -6.38 6.51 15.15
CA ILE A 481 -5.87 6.43 16.53
C ILE A 481 -5.84 5.00 17.04
N ASN A 482 -6.67 4.12 16.49
CA ASN A 482 -6.63 2.69 16.78
C ASN A 482 -7.13 1.90 15.57
N GLU A 483 -6.56 0.73 15.38
CA GLU A 483 -6.96 -0.25 14.38
C GLU A 483 -6.89 -1.64 15.02
N GLU A 484 -7.98 -2.40 15.00
CA GLU A 484 -8.05 -3.74 15.59
C GLU A 484 -8.92 -4.66 14.75
N VAL A 485 -8.74 -5.97 14.86
CA VAL A 485 -9.55 -6.96 14.15
C VAL A 485 -10.41 -7.74 15.13
N VAL A 486 -11.72 -7.74 14.88
CA VAL A 486 -12.69 -8.58 15.58
C VAL A 486 -13.08 -9.74 14.68
N ALA A 487 -12.88 -10.97 15.14
CA ALA A 487 -13.28 -12.17 14.42
C ALA A 487 -14.66 -12.66 14.90
N LEU A 488 -15.64 -12.74 14.00
CA LEU A 488 -17.02 -13.14 14.33
C LEU A 488 -17.44 -14.41 13.59
N LYS A 489 -18.05 -15.34 14.33
CA LYS A 489 -18.79 -16.48 13.75
C LYS A 489 -20.21 -16.07 13.35
N GLN A 490 -20.87 -16.89 12.53
CA GLN A 490 -22.28 -16.65 12.20
C GLN A 490 -23.14 -16.64 13.48
N GLY A 491 -23.92 -15.57 13.65
CA GLY A 491 -24.78 -15.33 14.81
C GLY A 491 -24.10 -14.57 15.95
N GLU A 492 -22.78 -14.46 15.95
CA GLU A 492 -21.99 -13.82 17.02
C GLU A 492 -22.05 -12.29 16.93
N LYS A 493 -21.97 -11.62 18.09
CA LYS A 493 -21.92 -10.17 18.23
C LYS A 493 -20.52 -9.72 18.64
N SER A 494 -20.05 -8.61 18.10
CA SER A 494 -18.83 -7.94 18.55
C SER A 494 -19.01 -7.35 19.95
N LYS A 495 -17.89 -6.98 20.58
CA LYS A 495 -17.88 -6.00 21.67
C LYS A 495 -18.52 -4.68 21.24
N VAL A 496 -18.93 -3.87 22.21
CA VAL A 496 -19.51 -2.54 21.97
C VAL A 496 -18.44 -1.62 21.39
N LEU A 497 -18.64 -1.19 20.15
CA LEU A 497 -17.80 -0.23 19.46
C LEU A 497 -18.28 1.17 19.82
N THR A 498 -17.43 1.96 20.47
CA THR A 498 -17.80 3.27 21.03
C THR A 498 -17.00 4.37 20.36
N HIS A 499 -17.66 5.45 19.94
CA HIS A 499 -17.00 6.60 19.34
C HIS A 499 -16.02 7.23 20.34
N PRO A 500 -14.77 7.56 19.95
CA PRO A 500 -13.72 7.97 20.89
C PRO A 500 -14.10 9.20 21.73
N ASN A 501 -14.75 10.19 21.11
CA ASN A 501 -15.13 11.45 21.78
C ASN A 501 -16.62 11.57 22.12
N LEU A 502 -17.45 10.57 21.79
CA LEU A 502 -18.91 10.65 21.95
C LEU A 502 -19.45 9.29 22.43
N PRO A 503 -19.36 8.97 23.73
CA PRO A 503 -19.77 7.67 24.26
C PRO A 503 -21.22 7.28 23.97
N SER A 504 -22.09 8.25 23.69
CA SER A 504 -23.48 8.02 23.28
C SER A 504 -23.62 7.41 21.88
N VAL A 505 -22.58 7.49 21.04
CA VAL A 505 -22.52 6.85 19.72
C VAL A 505 -21.78 5.52 19.89
N ALA A 506 -22.55 4.48 20.20
CA ALA A 506 -22.03 3.13 20.39
C ALA A 506 -22.93 2.09 19.71
N PHE A 507 -22.33 1.05 19.14
CA PHE A 507 -23.06 -0.05 18.51
C PHE A 507 -22.26 -1.36 18.55
N THR A 508 -22.95 -2.50 18.41
CA THR A 508 -22.32 -3.81 18.17
C THR A 508 -22.56 -4.25 16.74
N LEU A 509 -21.62 -4.95 16.14
CA LEU A 509 -21.80 -5.66 14.87
C LEU A 509 -22.24 -7.10 15.14
N LYS A 510 -23.06 -7.66 14.25
CA LYS A 510 -23.47 -9.07 14.30
C LYS A 510 -23.37 -9.69 12.90
N ALA A 511 -22.68 -10.81 12.79
CA ALA A 511 -22.61 -11.57 11.54
C ALA A 511 -23.85 -12.46 11.37
N ASP A 512 -24.96 -11.92 10.86
CA ASP A 512 -26.23 -12.65 10.80
C ASP A 512 -26.18 -13.88 9.90
N ARG A 513 -25.53 -13.76 8.73
CA ARG A 513 -25.40 -14.86 7.77
C ARG A 513 -24.12 -14.72 6.96
N ILE A 514 -23.40 -15.82 6.79
CA ILE A 514 -22.19 -15.89 5.97
C ILE A 514 -22.49 -16.77 4.76
N PHE A 515 -22.20 -16.29 3.57
CA PHE A 515 -22.37 -17.02 2.32
C PHE A 515 -21.00 -17.43 1.78
N TYR A 516 -20.81 -18.72 1.60
CA TYR A 516 -19.58 -19.31 1.12
C TYR A 516 -19.85 -20.34 0.03
N SER A 517 -18.85 -20.61 -0.81
CA SER A 517 -18.89 -21.58 -1.89
C SER A 517 -17.74 -22.56 -1.71
N CYS A 518 -18.03 -23.85 -1.82
CA CYS A 518 -17.05 -24.93 -1.79
C CYS A 518 -17.15 -25.73 -3.09
N PRO A 519 -16.03 -26.25 -3.64
CA PRO A 519 -16.09 -27.22 -4.72
C PRO A 519 -16.84 -28.48 -4.26
N GLU A 520 -17.59 -29.09 -5.18
CA GLU A 520 -18.42 -30.27 -4.89
C GLU A 520 -17.59 -31.47 -4.47
#